data_AF-A0A7W4VM72-F1
#
_entry.id   AF-A0A7W4VM72-F1
#
_cell.length_a   1.000
_cell.length_b   1.000
_cell.length_c   1.000
_cell.angle_alpha   90.00
_cell.angle_beta   90.00
_cell.angle_gamma   90.00
#
_symmetry.space_group_name_H-M   'P 1'
#
loop_
_entity.id
_entity.type
_entity.pdbx_description
1 polymer ?
#
loop_
_entity_poly.entity_id
_entity_poly.type
_entity_poly.pdbx_seq_one_letter_code
_entity_poly.pdbx_strand_id
1 'polypeptide(L)'
;MSDALIRSRDGIVGQWRAPTAIPDQLDLEDSSNLDRWSPWVRAAIIDAEMVSRLGFTLEDATMNPRHMAVWHLEVPTPAGGNAPAPTYKPLILMARPTQDIFEAQLTLVNNYAELRGDRQSEILAQIGGGMAFLSSIAQLHPDRTPHTLELLAAVLRLALFVHLRLKQGLACRRPLEYSPQIQPMIATPAHGALPSGHAAEAFAAALVLWNVMRAEARPGYDSADWRTQLLRLASRIAVNRTVAGVHFPVDSAAGAVLGLTLGHYLVKRCSGATGYRAWRFEGPKYPEDADFTWHDLYDVTAENLSSMQGASAYSVEYAANDQVIDPQHKSYVLTWLWDKAKAEWT
;
A
#
# COMPACT_ATOMS: atom_id res chain seq x y z
N MET A 1 11.41 37.42 -10.80
CA MET A 1 12.50 36.81 -10.03
C MET A 1 13.76 36.63 -10.88
N SER A 2 13.70 35.98 -12.04
CA SER A 2 14.89 35.70 -12.87
C SER A 2 15.69 36.94 -13.29
N ASP A 3 15.03 38.01 -13.75
CA ASP A 3 15.72 39.27 -14.10
C ASP A 3 16.45 39.90 -12.89
N ALA A 4 15.86 39.84 -11.69
CA ALA A 4 16.51 40.30 -10.47
C ALA A 4 17.75 39.47 -10.12
N LEU A 5 17.69 38.14 -10.26
CA LEU A 5 18.85 37.26 -10.05
C LEU A 5 19.95 37.52 -11.07
N ILE A 6 19.60 37.76 -12.33
CA ILE A 6 20.54 38.09 -13.41
C ILE A 6 21.25 39.41 -13.09
N ARG A 7 20.49 40.47 -12.83
CA ARG A 7 21.07 41.80 -12.53
C ARG A 7 21.89 41.78 -11.24
N SER A 8 21.44 41.07 -10.22
CA SER A 8 22.20 40.91 -8.97
C SER A 8 23.51 40.18 -9.21
N ARG A 9 23.52 39.09 -10.01
CA ARG A 9 24.73 38.38 -10.40
C ARG A 9 25.67 39.30 -11.18
N ASP A 10 25.16 40.00 -12.20
CA ASP A 10 25.96 40.86 -13.07
C ASP A 10 26.65 41.98 -12.28
N GLY A 11 26.00 42.47 -11.22
CA GLY A 11 26.58 43.46 -10.32
C GLY A 11 27.68 42.95 -9.37
N ILE A 12 27.81 41.63 -9.14
CA ILE A 12 28.72 41.08 -8.11
C ILE A 12 29.72 40.02 -8.60
N VAL A 13 29.49 39.38 -9.76
CA VAL A 13 30.22 38.15 -10.14
C VAL A 13 31.71 38.36 -10.44
N GLY A 14 32.09 39.57 -10.86
CA GLY A 14 33.47 39.91 -11.21
C GLY A 14 34.05 39.07 -12.36
N GLN A 15 35.39 39.06 -12.47
CA GLN A 15 36.08 38.24 -13.46
C GLN A 15 36.05 36.76 -13.05
N TRP A 16 35.68 35.88 -13.99
CA TRP A 16 35.68 34.44 -13.77
C TRP A 16 37.05 33.94 -13.30
N ARG A 17 37.05 33.04 -12.30
CA ARG A 17 38.24 32.36 -11.77
C ARG A 17 38.00 30.86 -11.78
N ALA A 18 39.00 30.09 -12.17
CA ALA A 18 38.96 28.64 -12.02
C ALA A 18 38.86 28.26 -10.53
N PRO A 19 38.17 27.15 -10.19
CA PRO A 19 38.05 26.71 -8.80
C PRO A 19 39.42 26.39 -8.20
N THR A 20 39.64 26.79 -6.95
CA THR A 20 40.89 26.54 -6.20
C THR A 20 40.96 25.11 -5.65
N ALA A 21 39.83 24.42 -5.59
CA ALA A 21 39.71 23.03 -5.22
C ALA A 21 38.55 22.41 -6.02
N ILE A 22 38.71 21.15 -6.42
CA ILE A 22 37.65 20.37 -7.05
C ILE A 22 36.90 19.67 -5.92
N PRO A 23 35.57 19.82 -5.81
CA PRO A 23 34.79 19.07 -4.84
C PRO A 23 34.88 17.56 -5.13
N ASP A 24 35.00 16.76 -4.07
CA ASP A 24 34.92 15.31 -4.20
C ASP A 24 33.54 14.90 -4.71
N GLN A 25 33.52 13.83 -5.52
CA GLN A 25 32.28 13.18 -5.89
C GLN A 25 31.66 12.52 -4.65
N LEU A 26 30.33 12.46 -4.63
CA LEU A 26 29.62 11.70 -3.60
C LEU A 26 29.84 10.20 -3.81
N ASP A 27 29.81 9.45 -2.72
CA ASP A 27 29.94 7.99 -2.77
C ASP A 27 28.80 7.35 -3.58
N LEU A 28 29.15 6.35 -4.37
CA LEU A 28 28.22 5.59 -5.22
C LEU A 28 27.24 4.80 -4.35
N GLU A 29 25.95 4.87 -4.68
CA GLU A 29 24.87 4.13 -3.99
C GLU A 29 24.83 4.33 -2.46
N ASP A 30 25.38 5.44 -1.94
CA ASP A 30 25.25 5.78 -0.52
C ASP A 30 23.89 6.45 -0.23
N SER A 31 23.12 5.84 0.66
CA SER A 31 21.84 6.37 1.16
C SER A 31 21.95 7.72 1.88
N SER A 32 23.13 8.10 2.38
CA SER A 32 23.36 9.43 3.00
C SER A 32 23.13 10.58 2.00
N ASN A 33 23.28 10.31 0.70
CA ASN A 33 22.99 11.27 -0.36
C ASN A 33 21.52 11.72 -0.38
N LEU A 34 20.59 10.89 0.13
CA LEU A 34 19.17 11.22 0.20
C LEU A 34 18.91 12.47 1.06
N ASP A 35 19.75 12.75 2.07
CA ASP A 35 19.67 13.97 2.88
C ASP A 35 19.86 15.25 2.04
N ARG A 36 20.52 15.14 0.87
CA ARG A 36 20.80 16.26 -0.04
C ARG A 36 19.70 16.45 -1.09
N TRP A 37 18.88 15.43 -1.34
CA TRP A 37 17.87 15.44 -2.39
C TRP A 37 16.57 16.07 -1.91
N SER A 38 15.95 16.86 -2.79
CA SER A 38 14.63 17.43 -2.51
C SER A 38 13.55 16.33 -2.38
N PRO A 39 12.44 16.58 -1.66
CA PRO A 39 11.44 15.55 -1.37
C PRO A 39 10.87 14.82 -2.61
N TRP A 40 10.63 15.53 -3.71
CA TRP A 40 10.09 14.89 -4.92
C TRP A 40 11.10 13.95 -5.60
N VAL A 41 12.40 14.25 -5.52
CA VAL A 41 13.47 13.38 -6.03
C VAL A 41 13.56 12.11 -5.19
N ARG A 42 13.53 12.25 -3.86
CA ARG A 42 13.49 11.08 -2.96
C ARG A 42 12.27 10.21 -3.22
N ALA A 43 11.09 10.81 -3.35
CA ALA A 43 9.86 10.08 -3.65
C ALA A 43 9.98 9.25 -4.93
N ALA A 44 10.55 9.80 -6.01
CA ALA A 44 10.76 9.07 -7.25
C ALA A 44 11.75 7.90 -7.12
N ILE A 45 12.85 8.08 -6.37
CA ILE A 45 13.83 7.03 -6.10
C ILE A 45 13.19 5.91 -5.26
N ILE A 46 12.46 6.27 -4.19
CA ILE A 46 11.75 5.34 -3.32
C ILE A 46 10.72 4.53 -4.13
N ASP A 47 9.96 5.19 -5.00
CA ASP A 47 8.98 4.51 -5.86
C ASP A 47 9.66 3.53 -6.82
N ALA A 48 10.77 3.93 -7.45
CA ALA A 48 11.56 3.05 -8.31
C ALA A 48 12.08 1.83 -7.54
N GLU A 49 12.56 2.02 -6.32
CA GLU A 49 13.10 0.96 -5.45
C GLU A 49 12.03 -0.04 -4.96
N MET A 50 10.78 0.41 -4.79
CA MET A 50 9.67 -0.47 -4.46
C MET A 50 9.15 -1.21 -5.69
N VAL A 51 8.84 -0.48 -6.77
CA VAL A 51 8.13 -1.02 -7.95
C VAL A 51 9.04 -1.87 -8.83
N SER A 52 10.33 -1.54 -8.96
CA SER A 52 11.28 -2.37 -9.73
C SER A 52 11.49 -3.77 -9.15
N ARG A 53 11.04 -3.99 -7.90
CA ARG A 53 11.11 -5.27 -7.19
C ARG A 53 9.80 -6.04 -7.20
N LEU A 54 8.88 -5.70 -8.10
CA LEU A 54 7.59 -6.37 -8.27
C LEU A 54 7.42 -6.95 -9.67
N GLY A 55 6.94 -8.19 -9.74
CA GLY A 55 6.48 -8.84 -10.97
C GLY A 55 4.97 -9.08 -10.96
N PHE A 56 4.37 -9.16 -12.14
CA PHE A 56 2.94 -9.46 -12.29
C PHE A 56 2.73 -10.52 -13.35
N THR A 57 2.00 -11.58 -13.00
CA THR A 57 1.59 -12.60 -13.97
C THR A 57 0.11 -12.86 -13.87
N LEU A 58 -0.48 -13.23 -15.00
CA LEU A 58 -1.80 -13.82 -15.07
C LEU A 58 -1.57 -15.33 -15.11
N GLU A 59 -2.11 -16.08 -14.14
CA GLU A 59 -1.99 -17.54 -14.15
C GLU A 59 -2.61 -18.13 -15.43
N ASP A 60 -2.16 -19.35 -15.77
CA ASP A 60 -2.49 -20.05 -17.01
C ASP A 60 -3.97 -19.93 -17.39
N ALA A 61 -4.24 -19.67 -18.67
CA ALA A 61 -5.57 -19.54 -19.24
C ALA A 61 -6.45 -20.79 -19.03
N THR A 62 -5.86 -21.94 -18.71
CA THR A 62 -6.55 -23.19 -18.39
C THR A 62 -7.16 -23.23 -16.98
N MET A 63 -6.75 -22.34 -16.07
CA MET A 63 -7.24 -22.28 -14.69
C MET A 63 -8.59 -21.55 -14.58
N ASN A 64 -9.53 -22.13 -13.84
CA ASN A 64 -10.81 -21.51 -13.48
C ASN A 64 -11.05 -21.64 -11.97
N PRO A 65 -11.12 -20.54 -11.20
CA PRO A 65 -11.00 -19.13 -11.61
C PRO A 65 -9.59 -18.78 -12.10
N ARG A 66 -9.49 -17.73 -12.92
CA ARG A 66 -8.20 -17.12 -13.28
C ARG A 66 -7.69 -16.25 -12.13
N HIS A 67 -6.39 -16.31 -11.88
CA HIS A 67 -5.74 -15.51 -10.84
C HIS A 67 -4.75 -14.51 -11.42
N MET A 68 -4.65 -13.37 -10.75
CA MET A 68 -3.52 -12.46 -10.91
C MET A 68 -2.55 -12.64 -9.76
N ALA A 69 -1.28 -12.91 -10.07
CA ALA A 69 -0.21 -13.04 -9.11
C ALA A 69 0.68 -11.79 -9.12
N VAL A 70 1.09 -11.38 -7.93
CA VAL A 70 2.14 -10.39 -7.69
C VAL A 70 3.31 -11.12 -7.03
N TRP A 71 4.50 -10.80 -7.49
CA TRP A 71 5.74 -11.45 -7.09
C TRP A 71 6.73 -10.41 -6.55
N HIS A 72 7.52 -10.78 -5.55
CA HIS A 72 8.75 -10.08 -5.22
C HIS A 72 9.86 -10.51 -6.19
N LEU A 73 10.57 -9.56 -6.76
CA LEU A 73 11.68 -9.79 -7.69
C LEU A 73 13.02 -9.58 -6.99
N GLU A 74 13.79 -10.66 -6.92
CA GLU A 74 15.17 -10.67 -6.47
C GLU A 74 16.11 -10.61 -7.66
N VAL A 75 17.04 -9.66 -7.63
CA VAL A 75 18.02 -9.46 -8.71
C VAL A 75 19.40 -9.54 -8.08
N PRO A 76 20.14 -10.66 -8.26
CA PRO A 76 21.46 -10.83 -7.67
C PRO A 76 22.46 -9.86 -8.30
N THR A 77 23.48 -9.48 -7.52
CA THR A 77 24.62 -8.73 -8.05
C THR A 77 25.33 -9.59 -9.08
N PRO A 78 25.41 -9.17 -10.36
CA PRO A 78 26.00 -10.01 -11.39
C PRO A 78 27.52 -10.11 -11.22
N ALA A 79 28.05 -11.33 -11.34
CA ALA A 79 29.49 -11.54 -11.45
C ALA A 79 29.98 -11.12 -12.83
N GLY A 80 30.99 -10.23 -12.89
CA GLY A 80 31.73 -9.93 -14.12
C GLY A 80 30.98 -9.13 -15.19
N GLY A 81 29.98 -8.32 -14.82
CA GLY A 81 29.30 -7.39 -15.74
C GLY A 81 28.23 -8.03 -16.66
N ASN A 82 27.89 -9.29 -16.44
CA ASN A 82 26.77 -9.93 -17.14
C ASN A 82 25.40 -9.40 -16.67
N ALA A 83 24.35 -9.61 -17.46
CA ALA A 83 22.99 -9.35 -16.99
C ALA A 83 22.67 -10.28 -15.79
N PRO A 84 22.02 -9.78 -14.72
CA PRO A 84 21.65 -10.60 -13.59
C PRO A 84 20.52 -11.59 -13.95
N ALA A 85 20.49 -12.74 -13.29
CA ALA A 85 19.43 -13.73 -13.42
C ALA A 85 18.38 -13.52 -12.32
N PRO A 86 17.22 -12.91 -12.61
CA PRO A 86 16.21 -12.62 -11.59
C PRO A 86 15.49 -13.88 -11.09
N THR A 87 15.10 -13.86 -9.82
CA THR A 87 14.22 -14.88 -9.21
C THR A 87 12.95 -14.21 -8.68
N TYR A 88 11.79 -14.82 -8.96
CA TYR A 88 10.52 -14.37 -8.42
C TYR A 88 10.11 -15.19 -7.19
N LYS A 89 9.71 -14.50 -6.13
CA LYS A 89 9.11 -15.08 -4.92
C LYS A 89 7.65 -14.68 -4.80
N PRO A 90 6.75 -15.58 -4.40
CA PRO A 90 5.34 -15.27 -4.15
C PRO A 90 5.17 -14.03 -3.26
N LEU A 91 4.23 -13.15 -3.58
CA LEU A 91 3.81 -12.06 -2.69
C LEU A 91 2.30 -12.10 -2.43
N ILE A 92 1.48 -11.97 -3.47
CA ILE A 92 0.04 -12.14 -3.34
C ILE A 92 -0.56 -12.77 -4.60
N LEU A 93 -1.50 -13.70 -4.41
CA LEU A 93 -2.33 -14.25 -5.48
C LEU A 93 -3.78 -13.84 -5.27
N MET A 94 -4.47 -13.39 -6.31
CA MET A 94 -5.86 -12.94 -6.20
C MET A 94 -6.74 -13.58 -7.27
N ALA A 95 -7.77 -14.30 -6.82
CA ALA A 95 -8.83 -14.85 -7.66
C ALA A 95 -10.02 -13.89 -7.71
N ARG A 96 -10.65 -13.81 -8.87
CA ARG A 96 -11.93 -13.09 -9.02
C ARG A 96 -13.09 -13.88 -8.37
N PRO A 97 -14.01 -13.22 -7.63
CA PRO A 97 -15.28 -13.81 -7.20
C PRO A 97 -16.17 -14.28 -8.37
N THR A 98 -17.09 -15.20 -8.10
CA THR A 98 -18.08 -15.62 -9.12
C THR A 98 -19.07 -14.49 -9.42
N GLN A 99 -19.77 -14.60 -10.54
CA GLN A 99 -20.85 -13.66 -10.85
C GLN A 99 -21.96 -13.73 -9.81
N ASP A 100 -22.28 -14.93 -9.32
CA ASP A 100 -23.29 -15.16 -8.29
C ASP A 100 -22.97 -14.41 -6.99
N ILE A 101 -21.69 -14.38 -6.56
CA ILE A 101 -21.26 -13.57 -5.40
C ILE A 101 -21.49 -12.08 -5.67
N PHE A 102 -21.12 -11.56 -6.84
CA PHE A 102 -21.35 -10.15 -7.15
C PHE A 102 -22.85 -9.82 -7.20
N GLU A 103 -23.67 -10.68 -7.78
CA GLU A 103 -25.12 -10.51 -7.87
C GLU A 103 -25.77 -10.52 -6.48
N ALA A 104 -25.46 -11.52 -5.66
CA ALA A 104 -25.99 -11.64 -4.30
C ALA A 104 -25.64 -10.42 -3.43
N GLN A 105 -24.43 -9.89 -3.57
CA GLN A 105 -23.99 -8.72 -2.80
C GLN A 105 -24.65 -7.40 -3.21
N LEU A 106 -25.38 -7.33 -4.33
CA LEU A 106 -26.12 -6.12 -4.70
C LEU A 106 -27.16 -5.74 -3.65
N THR A 107 -27.77 -6.72 -2.98
CA THR A 107 -28.69 -6.47 -1.86
C THR A 107 -27.99 -5.74 -0.73
N LEU A 108 -26.76 -6.13 -0.37
CA LEU A 108 -25.97 -5.44 0.64
C LEU A 108 -25.66 -4.00 0.18
N VAL A 109 -25.17 -3.81 -1.04
CA VAL A 109 -24.85 -2.47 -1.58
C VAL A 109 -26.09 -1.56 -1.59
N ASN A 110 -27.25 -2.10 -1.94
CA ASN A 110 -28.52 -1.38 -1.91
C ASN A 110 -28.91 -0.98 -0.48
N ASN A 111 -28.83 -1.89 0.48
CA ASN A 111 -29.17 -1.62 1.88
C ASN A 111 -28.22 -0.58 2.49
N TYR A 112 -26.94 -0.61 2.12
CA TYR A 112 -25.94 0.39 2.51
C TYR A 112 -26.27 1.82 2.05
N ALA A 113 -27.16 2.00 1.07
CA ALA A 113 -27.58 3.32 0.60
C ALA A 113 -28.26 4.16 1.68
N GLU A 114 -28.91 3.53 2.67
CA GLU A 114 -29.54 4.23 3.79
C GLU A 114 -28.52 5.02 4.64
N LEU A 115 -27.26 4.55 4.70
CA LEU A 115 -26.18 5.20 5.46
C LEU A 115 -25.55 6.39 4.73
N ARG A 116 -25.94 6.68 3.48
CA ARG A 116 -25.28 7.73 2.67
C ARG A 116 -25.37 9.10 3.32
N GLY A 117 -26.52 9.46 3.89
CA GLY A 117 -26.71 10.74 4.59
C GLY A 117 -25.70 10.92 5.74
N ASP A 118 -25.55 9.89 6.57
CA ASP A 118 -24.64 9.92 7.72
C ASP A 118 -23.16 9.83 7.33
N ARG A 119 -22.84 9.15 6.23
CA ARG A 119 -21.45 8.89 5.80
C ARG A 119 -20.94 9.83 4.73
N GLN A 120 -21.78 10.70 4.16
CA GLN A 120 -21.42 11.54 3.01
C GLN A 120 -20.17 12.37 3.26
N SER A 121 -20.09 13.07 4.39
CA SER A 121 -18.95 13.95 4.69
C SER A 121 -17.64 13.17 4.81
N GLU A 122 -17.67 12.01 5.48
CA GLU A 122 -16.50 11.11 5.52
C GLU A 122 -16.14 10.61 4.12
N ILE A 123 -17.13 10.17 3.34
CA ILE A 123 -16.93 9.58 2.02
C ILE A 123 -16.25 10.58 1.08
N LEU A 124 -16.72 11.83 1.06
CA LEU A 124 -16.19 12.91 0.24
C LEU A 124 -14.78 13.30 0.66
N ALA A 125 -14.53 13.43 1.97
CA ALA A 125 -13.19 13.74 2.48
C ALA A 125 -12.17 12.63 2.19
N GLN A 126 -12.61 11.37 2.12
CA GLN A 126 -11.77 10.21 1.82
C GLN A 126 -11.43 10.05 0.32
N ILE A 127 -12.06 10.80 -0.60
CA ILE A 127 -11.81 10.67 -2.04
C ILE A 127 -10.32 10.90 -2.36
N GLY A 128 -9.70 11.92 -1.77
CA GLY A 128 -8.29 12.25 -1.93
C GLY A 128 -7.31 11.39 -1.11
N GLY A 129 -7.81 10.37 -0.40
CA GLY A 129 -7.02 9.48 0.47
C GLY A 129 -7.36 9.60 1.95
N GLY A 130 -6.75 8.72 2.75
CA GLY A 130 -7.03 8.59 4.19
C GLY A 130 -6.10 9.35 5.14
N MET A 131 -5.13 10.11 4.62
CA MET A 131 -4.03 10.66 5.43
C MET A 131 -4.51 11.55 6.58
N ALA A 132 -5.46 12.45 6.35
CA ALA A 132 -5.98 13.34 7.40
C ALA A 132 -6.62 12.56 8.57
N PHE A 133 -7.23 11.41 8.28
CA PHE A 133 -7.84 10.55 9.30
C PHE A 133 -6.80 9.74 10.08
N LEU A 134 -5.70 9.34 9.43
CA LEU A 134 -4.56 8.74 10.14
C LEU A 134 -3.89 9.78 11.05
N SER A 135 -3.76 11.03 10.57
CA SER A 135 -3.22 12.14 11.35
C SER A 135 -4.03 12.44 12.61
N SER A 136 -5.36 12.29 12.57
CA SER A 136 -6.20 12.53 13.75
C SER A 136 -6.03 11.47 14.84
N ILE A 137 -5.53 10.28 14.50
CA ILE A 137 -5.19 9.22 15.45
C ILE A 137 -3.76 9.42 15.97
N ALA A 138 -2.76 9.46 15.07
CA ALA A 138 -1.34 9.41 15.43
C ALA A 138 -0.66 10.78 15.58
N GLN A 139 -1.39 11.89 15.47
CA GLN A 139 -0.87 13.26 15.52
C GLN A 139 0.27 13.51 14.51
N LEU A 140 0.05 13.09 13.26
CA LEU A 140 0.98 13.33 12.17
C LEU A 140 0.96 14.81 11.78
N HIS A 141 2.14 15.42 11.66
CA HIS A 141 2.29 16.84 11.32
C HIS A 141 3.54 17.07 10.47
N PRO A 142 3.51 17.91 9.41
CA PRO A 142 4.67 18.15 8.55
C PRO A 142 5.94 18.58 9.28
N ASP A 143 5.79 19.38 10.35
CA ASP A 143 6.94 19.86 11.13
C ASP A 143 7.43 18.85 12.19
N ARG A 144 6.63 17.82 12.51
CA ARG A 144 6.95 16.84 13.57
C ARG A 144 7.34 15.48 13.00
N THR A 145 6.60 15.03 12.00
CA THR A 145 6.71 13.70 11.40
C THR A 145 6.87 13.75 9.87
N PRO A 146 7.77 14.59 9.31
CA PRO A 146 7.91 14.74 7.85
C PRO A 146 8.27 13.44 7.13
N HIS A 147 9.18 12.62 7.68
CA HIS A 147 9.62 11.37 7.08
C HIS A 147 8.58 10.27 7.26
N THR A 148 7.82 10.27 8.35
CA THR A 148 6.65 9.38 8.49
C THR A 148 5.59 9.71 7.43
N LEU A 149 5.34 10.99 7.14
CA LEU A 149 4.44 11.40 6.06
C LEU A 149 4.99 10.99 4.68
N GLU A 150 6.30 11.12 4.45
CA GLU A 150 6.98 10.67 3.23
C GLU A 150 6.86 9.14 3.05
N LEU A 151 7.07 8.37 4.13
CA LEU A 151 6.90 6.93 4.18
C LEU A 151 5.45 6.52 3.86
N LEU A 152 4.46 7.15 4.49
CA LEU A 152 3.06 6.85 4.21
C LEU A 152 2.67 7.22 2.78
N ALA A 153 3.18 8.32 2.25
CA ALA A 153 2.95 8.66 0.84
C ALA A 153 3.54 7.58 -0.10
N ALA A 154 4.71 7.02 0.22
CA ALA A 154 5.30 5.90 -0.52
C ALA A 154 4.43 4.63 -0.43
N VAL A 155 3.89 4.30 0.74
CA VAL A 155 2.94 3.19 0.93
C VAL A 155 1.73 3.34 0.02
N LEU A 156 1.12 4.53 -0.01
CA LEU A 156 -0.07 4.80 -0.82
C LEU A 156 0.22 4.66 -2.32
N ARG A 157 1.36 5.18 -2.80
CA ARG A 157 1.76 5.02 -4.20
C ARG A 157 2.06 3.57 -4.57
N LEU A 158 2.71 2.82 -3.69
CA LEU A 158 2.92 1.38 -3.88
C LEU A 158 1.60 0.62 -4.00
N ALA A 159 0.70 0.82 -3.04
CA ALA A 159 -0.62 0.20 -3.06
C ALA A 159 -1.38 0.56 -4.34
N LEU A 160 -1.33 1.83 -4.76
CA LEU A 160 -1.90 2.32 -6.02
C LEU A 160 -1.40 1.56 -7.24
N PHE A 161 -0.08 1.47 -7.44
CA PHE A 161 0.49 0.75 -8.58
C PHE A 161 0.06 -0.72 -8.60
N VAL A 162 0.05 -1.38 -7.45
CA VAL A 162 -0.30 -2.80 -7.35
C VAL A 162 -1.80 -3.02 -7.60
N HIS A 163 -2.68 -2.28 -6.93
CA HIS A 163 -4.12 -2.52 -7.06
C HIS A 163 -4.65 -2.14 -8.44
N LEU A 164 -4.12 -1.10 -9.10
CA LEU A 164 -4.48 -0.77 -10.47
C LEU A 164 -4.04 -1.86 -11.45
N ARG A 165 -2.84 -2.42 -11.27
CA ARG A 165 -2.35 -3.51 -12.11
C ARG A 165 -3.16 -4.79 -11.92
N LEU A 166 -3.59 -5.09 -10.70
CA LEU A 166 -4.51 -6.20 -10.38
C LEU A 166 -5.90 -5.97 -10.99
N LYS A 167 -6.47 -4.78 -10.84
CA LYS A 167 -7.77 -4.40 -11.44
C LYS A 167 -7.78 -4.60 -12.94
N GLN A 168 -6.70 -4.25 -13.62
CA GLN A 168 -6.60 -4.50 -15.05
C GLN A 168 -6.55 -6.00 -15.38
N GLY A 169 -5.81 -6.79 -14.59
CA GLY A 169 -5.75 -8.24 -14.83
C GLY A 169 -7.05 -8.98 -14.52
N LEU A 170 -7.77 -8.57 -13.48
CA LEU A 170 -8.98 -9.23 -12.98
C LEU A 170 -10.26 -8.72 -13.66
N ALA A 171 -10.24 -7.47 -14.15
CA ALA A 171 -11.28 -6.87 -14.99
C ALA A 171 -12.73 -7.06 -14.47
N CYS A 172 -12.95 -6.83 -13.17
CA CYS A 172 -14.26 -6.99 -12.53
C CYS A 172 -15.14 -5.74 -12.72
N ARG A 173 -16.43 -5.97 -13.00
CA ARG A 173 -17.46 -4.93 -13.17
C ARG A 173 -17.84 -4.30 -11.83
N ARG A 174 -18.33 -3.06 -11.86
CA ARG A 174 -18.77 -2.27 -10.69
C ARG A 174 -20.25 -2.51 -10.38
N PRO A 175 -20.73 -2.26 -9.14
CA PRO A 175 -22.14 -2.45 -8.77
C PRO A 175 -23.16 -1.79 -9.70
N LEU A 176 -22.93 -0.54 -10.14
CA LEU A 176 -23.86 0.17 -11.03
C LEU A 176 -24.03 -0.49 -12.41
N GLU A 177 -23.07 -1.32 -12.84
CA GLU A 177 -23.14 -2.02 -14.12
C GLU A 177 -24.08 -3.22 -14.06
N TYR A 178 -24.38 -3.71 -12.86
CA TYR A 178 -25.36 -4.78 -12.64
C TYR A 178 -26.77 -4.24 -12.45
N SER A 179 -26.93 -3.07 -11.80
CA SER A 179 -28.25 -2.48 -11.57
C SER A 179 -28.23 -0.95 -11.63
N PRO A 180 -29.10 -0.32 -12.44
CA PRO A 180 -29.22 1.13 -12.49
C PRO A 180 -29.80 1.73 -11.20
N GLN A 181 -30.35 0.91 -10.30
CA GLN A 181 -30.90 1.35 -9.02
C GLN A 181 -29.82 1.60 -7.96
N ILE A 182 -28.56 1.16 -8.18
CA ILE A 182 -27.48 1.41 -7.21
C ILE A 182 -27.22 2.91 -7.04
N GLN A 183 -27.26 3.68 -8.14
CA GLN A 183 -27.09 5.15 -8.17
C GLN A 183 -26.00 5.65 -7.21
N PRO A 184 -24.71 5.38 -7.49
CA PRO A 184 -23.61 5.74 -6.58
C PRO A 184 -23.60 7.22 -6.24
N MET A 185 -23.29 7.58 -5.00
CA MET A 185 -23.30 8.97 -4.53
C MET A 185 -22.05 9.79 -4.91
N ILE A 186 -21.06 9.13 -5.51
CA ILE A 186 -19.86 9.73 -6.07
C ILE A 186 -19.65 9.22 -7.49
N ALA A 187 -18.90 9.98 -8.29
CA ALA A 187 -18.52 9.54 -9.63
C ALA A 187 -17.83 8.17 -9.55
N THR A 188 -18.37 7.18 -10.26
CA THR A 188 -17.76 5.85 -10.24
C THR A 188 -16.48 5.86 -11.05
N PRO A 189 -15.36 5.37 -10.49
CA PRO A 189 -14.10 5.34 -11.22
C PRO A 189 -14.18 4.49 -12.49
N ALA A 190 -13.59 4.97 -13.58
CA ALA A 190 -13.58 4.31 -14.89
C ALA A 190 -12.55 3.17 -15.00
N HIS A 191 -12.46 2.33 -13.98
CA HIS A 191 -11.60 1.14 -13.94
C HIS A 191 -12.20 0.05 -13.04
N GLY A 192 -11.68 -1.17 -13.15
CA GLY A 192 -12.23 -2.38 -12.49
C GLY A 192 -12.47 -2.25 -10.98
N ALA A 193 -13.42 -3.04 -10.48
CA ALA A 193 -13.86 -3.04 -9.09
C ALA A 193 -12.87 -3.76 -8.15
N LEU A 194 -12.43 -4.96 -8.48
CA LEU A 194 -11.62 -5.79 -7.59
C LEU A 194 -10.10 -5.55 -7.77
N PRO A 195 -9.33 -5.38 -6.68
CA PRO A 195 -9.74 -5.15 -5.29
C PRO A 195 -10.10 -3.69 -5.02
N SER A 196 -10.74 -3.37 -3.89
CA SER A 196 -10.96 -1.98 -3.45
C SER A 196 -9.62 -1.28 -3.19
N GLY A 197 -9.36 -0.18 -3.92
CA GLY A 197 -8.11 0.58 -3.82
C GLY A 197 -7.97 1.30 -2.48
N HIS A 198 -9.02 2.01 -2.06
CA HIS A 198 -9.08 2.66 -0.74
C HIS A 198 -8.90 1.69 0.42
N ALA A 199 -9.41 0.46 0.31
CA ALA A 199 -9.16 -0.57 1.31
C ALA A 199 -7.68 -0.97 1.34
N ALA A 200 -7.08 -1.30 0.18
CA ALA A 200 -5.67 -1.68 0.11
C ALA A 200 -4.73 -0.59 0.65
N GLU A 201 -4.97 0.66 0.26
CA GLU A 201 -4.22 1.83 0.72
C GLU A 201 -4.36 2.04 2.23
N ALA A 202 -5.59 2.02 2.76
CA ALA A 202 -5.82 2.30 4.17
C ALA A 202 -5.27 1.20 5.10
N PHE A 203 -5.44 -0.08 4.74
CA PHE A 203 -4.90 -1.19 5.53
C PHE A 203 -3.38 -1.24 5.49
N ALA A 204 -2.75 -0.98 4.33
CA ALA A 204 -1.29 -0.91 4.23
C ALA A 204 -0.73 0.25 5.06
N ALA A 205 -1.32 1.45 4.93
CA ALA A 205 -0.88 2.63 5.67
C ALA A 205 -1.07 2.47 7.18
N ALA A 206 -2.20 1.91 7.64
CA ALA A 206 -2.45 1.62 9.05
C ALA A 206 -1.39 0.69 9.64
N LEU A 207 -1.04 -0.40 8.93
CA LEU A 207 -0.08 -1.37 9.40
C LEU A 207 1.36 -0.81 9.44
N VAL A 208 1.76 -0.06 8.41
CA VAL A 208 3.09 0.56 8.33
C VAL A 208 3.24 1.66 9.38
N LEU A 209 2.22 2.52 9.54
CA LEU A 209 2.22 3.58 10.54
C LEU A 209 2.38 3.01 11.96
N TRP A 210 1.59 2.00 12.31
CA TRP A 210 1.70 1.38 13.63
C TRP A 210 3.09 0.76 13.86
N ASN A 211 3.65 0.07 12.85
CA ASN A 211 4.97 -0.54 12.99
C ASN A 211 6.10 0.49 13.12
N VAL A 212 6.03 1.65 12.44
CA VAL A 212 7.06 2.68 12.59
C VAL A 212 6.93 3.42 13.93
N MET A 213 5.71 3.65 14.41
CA MET A 213 5.45 4.28 15.72
C MET A 213 5.98 3.46 16.90
N ARG A 214 5.94 2.12 16.81
CA ARG A 214 6.39 1.20 17.87
C ARG A 214 7.82 0.70 17.69
N ALA A 215 8.50 1.07 16.60
CA ALA A 215 9.83 0.57 16.30
C ALA A 215 10.88 1.05 17.31
N GLU A 216 10.60 2.14 18.03
CA GLU A 216 11.36 2.58 19.20
C GLU A 216 10.64 2.14 20.48
N ALA A 217 11.40 1.77 21.51
CA ALA A 217 10.91 1.19 22.76
C ALA A 217 10.22 2.21 23.70
N ARG A 218 9.47 3.17 23.16
CA ARG A 218 8.74 4.17 23.94
C ARG A 218 7.42 3.58 24.46
N PRO A 219 7.12 3.71 25.77
CA PRO A 219 5.86 3.24 26.32
C PRO A 219 4.67 3.94 25.67
N GLY A 220 3.69 3.17 25.20
CA GLY A 220 2.40 3.68 24.76
C GLY A 220 1.97 3.25 23.37
N TYR A 221 2.88 3.20 22.38
CA TYR A 221 2.52 2.89 20.98
C TYR A 221 2.41 1.40 20.66
N ASP A 222 3.01 0.54 21.50
CA ASP A 222 2.96 -0.92 21.33
C ASP A 222 1.65 -1.55 21.85
N SER A 223 0.73 -0.77 22.44
CA SER A 223 -0.56 -1.28 22.89
C SER A 223 -1.42 -1.74 21.71
N ALA A 224 -2.19 -2.82 21.91
CA ALA A 224 -3.17 -3.31 20.93
C ALA A 224 -4.22 -2.27 20.54
N ASP A 225 -4.48 -1.26 21.38
CA ASP A 225 -5.47 -0.20 21.13
C ASP A 225 -5.10 0.66 19.91
N TRP A 226 -3.83 1.07 19.78
CA TRP A 226 -3.37 1.87 18.63
C TRP A 226 -3.61 1.15 17.31
N ARG A 227 -3.16 -0.11 17.23
CA ARG A 227 -3.38 -0.95 16.07
C ARG A 227 -4.87 -1.14 15.79
N THR A 228 -5.66 -1.43 16.82
CA THR A 228 -7.10 -1.62 16.68
C THR A 228 -7.77 -0.37 16.11
N GLN A 229 -7.42 0.83 16.58
CA GLN A 229 -8.03 2.06 16.07
C GLN A 229 -7.61 2.37 14.64
N LEU A 230 -6.34 2.14 14.28
CA LEU A 230 -5.86 2.32 12.91
C LEU A 230 -6.53 1.34 11.93
N LEU A 231 -6.69 0.07 12.31
CA LEU A 231 -7.39 -0.93 11.48
C LEU A 231 -8.91 -0.70 11.42
N ARG A 232 -9.53 -0.19 12.50
CA ARG A 232 -10.93 0.27 12.47
C ARG A 232 -11.13 1.43 11.51
N LEU A 233 -10.20 2.39 11.47
CA LEU A 233 -10.24 3.46 10.48
C LEU A 233 -10.10 2.91 9.05
N ALA A 234 -9.17 1.98 8.81
CA ALA A 234 -9.01 1.35 7.50
C ALA A 234 -10.30 0.62 7.07
N SER A 235 -10.92 -0.12 7.99
CA SER A 235 -12.21 -0.76 7.77
C SER A 235 -13.32 0.24 7.47
N ARG A 236 -13.40 1.35 8.21
CA ARG A 236 -14.37 2.44 7.98
C ARG A 236 -14.23 3.02 6.57
N ILE A 237 -13.00 3.29 6.12
CA ILE A 237 -12.71 3.80 4.78
C ILE A 237 -13.16 2.79 3.70
N ALA A 238 -12.89 1.50 3.91
CA ALA A 238 -13.29 0.43 3.00
C ALA A 238 -14.83 0.31 2.89
N VAL A 239 -15.53 0.19 4.02
CA VAL A 239 -17.01 0.09 4.08
C VAL A 239 -17.67 1.33 3.48
N ASN A 240 -17.10 2.53 3.69
CA ASN A 240 -17.60 3.76 3.09
C ASN A 240 -17.62 3.72 1.55
N ARG A 241 -16.85 2.84 0.90
CA ARG A 241 -16.93 2.64 -0.56
C ARG A 241 -18.15 1.81 -0.97
N THR A 242 -18.59 0.89 -0.13
CA THR A 242 -19.84 0.14 -0.29
C THR A 242 -21.04 1.07 -0.04
N VAL A 243 -21.01 1.88 1.02
CA VAL A 243 -21.99 2.96 1.27
C VAL A 243 -22.12 3.90 0.07
N ALA A 244 -20.99 4.27 -0.52
CA ALA A 244 -20.97 5.15 -1.69
C ALA A 244 -21.54 4.48 -2.97
N GLY A 245 -21.75 3.16 -2.97
CA GLY A 245 -22.27 2.39 -4.10
C GLY A 245 -21.22 2.03 -5.16
N VAL A 246 -19.92 2.21 -4.89
CA VAL A 246 -18.86 1.99 -5.89
C VAL A 246 -18.13 0.66 -5.76
N HIS A 247 -18.30 -0.06 -4.65
CA HIS A 247 -17.63 -1.33 -4.37
C HIS A 247 -18.58 -2.33 -3.70
N PHE A 248 -18.40 -3.61 -4.01
CA PHE A 248 -19.01 -4.71 -3.28
C PHE A 248 -18.26 -4.98 -1.97
N PRO A 249 -18.90 -5.55 -0.92
CA PRO A 249 -18.19 -6.01 0.27
C PRO A 249 -16.98 -6.92 -0.02
N VAL A 250 -17.09 -7.83 -1.00
CA VAL A 250 -15.97 -8.69 -1.41
C VAL A 250 -14.77 -7.91 -1.96
N ASP A 251 -15.01 -6.75 -2.60
CA ASP A 251 -13.92 -5.88 -3.07
C ASP A 251 -13.13 -5.31 -1.89
N SER A 252 -13.82 -4.95 -0.81
CA SER A 252 -13.23 -4.44 0.43
C SER A 252 -12.42 -5.50 1.14
N ALA A 253 -12.90 -6.75 1.19
CA ALA A 253 -12.15 -7.89 1.73
C ALA A 253 -10.87 -8.16 0.93
N ALA A 254 -10.96 -8.22 -0.40
CA ALA A 254 -9.80 -8.40 -1.27
C ALA A 254 -8.78 -7.26 -1.13
N GLY A 255 -9.27 -6.02 -0.99
CA GLY A 255 -8.44 -4.84 -0.73
C GLY A 255 -7.76 -4.90 0.62
N ALA A 256 -8.45 -5.34 1.68
CA ALA A 256 -7.86 -5.51 3.00
C ALA A 256 -6.76 -6.57 3.01
N VAL A 257 -6.99 -7.75 2.39
CA VAL A 257 -5.95 -8.79 2.24
C VAL A 257 -4.73 -8.25 1.50
N LEU A 258 -4.93 -7.52 0.40
CA LEU A 258 -3.85 -6.87 -0.33
C LEU A 258 -3.10 -5.86 0.53
N GLY A 259 -3.83 -4.96 1.20
CA GLY A 259 -3.24 -3.90 2.03
C GLY A 259 -2.43 -4.44 3.20
N LEU A 260 -2.96 -5.41 3.92
CA LEU A 260 -2.26 -6.08 5.02
C LEU A 260 -1.00 -6.81 4.52
N THR A 261 -1.08 -7.49 3.37
CA THR A 261 0.07 -8.18 2.76
C THR A 261 1.17 -7.19 2.35
N LEU A 262 0.79 -6.11 1.64
CA LEU A 262 1.73 -5.08 1.21
C LEU A 262 2.32 -4.32 2.39
N GLY A 263 1.53 -3.99 3.40
CA GLY A 263 2.00 -3.32 4.61
C GLY A 263 3.03 -4.18 5.35
N HIS A 264 2.75 -5.47 5.56
CA HIS A 264 3.69 -6.38 6.20
C HIS A 264 4.97 -6.52 5.37
N TYR A 265 4.85 -6.76 4.07
CA TYR A 265 5.98 -6.85 3.15
C TYR A 265 6.84 -5.59 3.16
N LEU A 266 6.22 -4.40 3.13
CA LEU A 266 6.96 -3.15 3.11
C LEU A 266 7.68 -2.89 4.43
N VAL A 267 7.06 -3.19 5.58
CA VAL A 267 7.74 -3.10 6.89
C VAL A 267 9.02 -3.94 6.87
N LYS A 268 9.00 -5.16 6.33
CA LYS A 268 10.19 -6.02 6.23
C LYS A 268 11.25 -5.44 5.28
N ARG A 269 10.84 -4.96 4.10
CA ARG A 269 11.71 -4.29 3.12
C ARG A 269 12.37 -3.03 3.69
N CYS A 270 11.65 -2.28 4.50
CA CYS A 270 12.09 -1.04 5.16
C CYS A 270 12.98 -1.31 6.37
N SER A 271 12.61 -2.24 7.26
CA SER A 271 13.37 -2.51 8.49
C SER A 271 14.62 -3.36 8.25
N GLY A 272 14.77 -3.93 7.05
CA GLY A 272 15.83 -4.89 6.73
C GLY A 272 15.60 -6.29 7.32
N ALA A 273 14.39 -6.59 7.80
CA ALA A 273 14.02 -7.94 8.20
C ALA A 273 13.78 -8.81 6.96
N THR A 274 14.13 -10.08 7.03
CA THR A 274 14.19 -10.95 5.85
C THR A 274 12.90 -11.72 5.60
N GLY A 275 12.16 -12.14 6.63
CA GLY A 275 10.95 -12.96 6.47
C GLY A 275 9.67 -12.15 6.21
N TYR A 276 8.93 -12.46 5.14
CA TYR A 276 7.58 -11.97 4.89
C TYR A 276 6.63 -13.11 4.49
N ARG A 277 5.33 -12.95 4.78
CA ARG A 277 4.31 -13.94 4.41
C ARG A 277 3.61 -13.55 3.12
N ALA A 278 3.44 -14.53 2.23
CA ALA A 278 2.66 -14.39 1.00
C ALA A 278 1.23 -14.87 1.23
N TRP A 279 0.25 -14.16 0.67
CA TRP A 279 -1.16 -14.44 0.90
C TRP A 279 -1.94 -14.64 -0.40
N ARG A 280 -3.04 -15.36 -0.33
CA ARG A 280 -3.94 -15.62 -1.44
C ARG A 280 -5.35 -15.20 -1.06
N PHE A 281 -5.99 -14.46 -1.96
CA PHE A 281 -7.42 -14.18 -1.89
C PHE A 281 -8.18 -15.09 -2.86
N GLU A 282 -9.03 -15.95 -2.34
CA GLU A 282 -9.85 -16.92 -3.09
C GLU A 282 -11.27 -16.39 -3.29
N GLY A 283 -11.44 -15.49 -4.26
CA GLY A 283 -12.73 -14.88 -4.57
C GLY A 283 -13.92 -15.85 -4.63
N PRO A 284 -13.85 -17.02 -5.31
CA PRO A 284 -14.98 -17.95 -5.37
C PRO A 284 -15.34 -18.65 -4.06
N LYS A 285 -14.52 -18.53 -3.02
CA LYS A 285 -14.80 -19.07 -1.69
C LYS A 285 -15.36 -18.01 -0.73
N TYR A 286 -15.52 -16.77 -1.19
CA TYR A 286 -16.13 -15.72 -0.39
C TYR A 286 -17.64 -15.99 -0.27
N PRO A 287 -18.25 -15.97 0.93
CA PRO A 287 -19.68 -16.26 1.07
C PRO A 287 -20.53 -15.17 0.39
N GLU A 288 -21.54 -15.60 -0.36
CA GLU A 288 -22.38 -14.73 -1.21
C GLU A 288 -23.10 -13.63 -0.43
N ASP A 289 -23.54 -13.93 0.79
CA ASP A 289 -24.30 -13.04 1.69
C ASP A 289 -23.43 -12.37 2.77
N ALA A 290 -22.12 -12.64 2.79
CA ALA A 290 -21.23 -12.09 3.81
C ALA A 290 -20.86 -10.63 3.54
N ASP A 291 -21.02 -9.79 4.56
CA ASP A 291 -20.47 -8.44 4.58
C ASP A 291 -18.96 -8.45 4.91
N PHE A 292 -18.29 -7.33 4.71
CA PHE A 292 -16.88 -7.17 5.00
C PHE A 292 -16.62 -6.95 6.49
N THR A 293 -15.90 -7.89 7.11
CA THR A 293 -15.47 -7.82 8.52
C THR A 293 -13.95 -7.95 8.62
N TRP A 294 -13.26 -6.89 9.03
CA TRP A 294 -11.79 -6.88 9.06
C TRP A 294 -11.18 -7.76 10.16
N HIS A 295 -11.89 -8.00 11.26
CA HIS A 295 -11.42 -8.86 12.36
C HIS A 295 -11.25 -10.32 11.92
N ASP A 296 -11.94 -10.73 10.85
CA ASP A 296 -11.78 -12.07 10.30
C ASP A 296 -10.41 -12.22 9.60
N LEU A 297 -9.85 -11.11 9.11
CA LEU A 297 -8.62 -11.09 8.32
C LEU A 297 -7.36 -10.81 9.14
N TYR A 298 -7.46 -10.22 10.32
CA TYR A 298 -6.30 -9.84 11.11
C TYR A 298 -6.53 -10.08 12.60
N ASP A 299 -5.68 -10.91 13.19
CA ASP A 299 -5.63 -11.08 14.64
C ASP A 299 -4.76 -9.98 15.22
N VAL A 300 -5.41 -9.05 15.92
CA VAL A 300 -4.75 -7.99 16.66
C VAL A 300 -3.76 -8.60 17.63
N THR A 301 -4.14 -9.52 18.50
CA THR A 301 -3.24 -10.04 19.55
C THR A 301 -2.03 -10.79 18.97
N ALA A 302 -2.24 -11.61 17.94
CA ALA A 302 -1.17 -12.37 17.29
C ALA A 302 -0.33 -11.55 16.27
N GLU A 303 -0.73 -10.30 16.02
CA GLU A 303 -0.07 -9.36 15.11
C GLU A 303 0.07 -9.84 13.66
N ASN A 304 -0.82 -10.74 13.25
CA ASN A 304 -0.70 -11.41 11.96
C ASN A 304 -2.05 -11.47 11.27
N LEU A 305 -2.01 -11.59 9.95
CA LEU A 305 -3.19 -11.99 9.20
C LEU A 305 -3.67 -13.34 9.77
N SER A 306 -4.96 -13.41 10.07
CA SER A 306 -5.54 -14.56 10.77
C SER A 306 -6.06 -15.59 9.79
N SER A 307 -5.65 -16.85 9.99
CA SER A 307 -6.37 -18.01 9.46
C SER A 307 -7.49 -18.42 10.42
N MET A 308 -8.31 -17.46 10.89
CA MET A 308 -9.42 -17.79 11.77
C MET A 308 -10.40 -18.71 11.02
N GLN A 309 -10.92 -19.74 11.71
CA GLN A 309 -11.94 -20.66 11.21
C GLN A 309 -13.13 -19.86 10.67
N GLY A 310 -13.20 -19.65 9.36
CA GLY A 310 -14.13 -18.70 8.70
C GLY A 310 -13.46 -17.89 7.58
N ALA A 311 -12.52 -17.00 7.91
CA ALA A 311 -11.66 -16.34 6.92
C ALA A 311 -10.71 -17.29 6.19
N SER A 312 -10.43 -18.44 6.82
CA SER A 312 -9.61 -19.53 6.27
C SER A 312 -10.07 -20.04 4.91
N ALA A 313 -11.31 -19.76 4.46
CA ALA A 313 -11.79 -20.19 3.16
C ALA A 313 -11.33 -19.25 2.03
N TYR A 314 -11.40 -17.93 2.23
CA TYR A 314 -11.16 -16.94 1.18
C TYR A 314 -9.86 -16.13 1.34
N SER A 315 -9.19 -16.23 2.49
CA SER A 315 -7.86 -15.68 2.73
C SER A 315 -6.95 -16.77 3.29
N VAL A 316 -6.00 -17.24 2.48
CA VAL A 316 -5.10 -18.34 2.84
C VAL A 316 -3.64 -17.98 2.58
N GLU A 317 -2.72 -18.61 3.29
CA GLU A 317 -1.30 -18.48 2.98
C GLU A 317 -1.02 -19.00 1.56
N TYR A 318 -0.31 -18.22 0.75
CA TYR A 318 -0.03 -18.59 -0.64
C TYR A 318 1.13 -19.58 -0.76
N ALA A 319 2.11 -19.47 0.12
CA ALA A 319 3.25 -20.39 0.17
C ALA A 319 3.37 -20.96 1.58
N ALA A 320 3.69 -22.26 1.68
CA ALA A 320 4.04 -22.86 2.95
C ALA A 320 5.36 -22.22 3.42
N ASN A 321 5.32 -21.56 4.58
CA ASN A 321 6.43 -20.83 5.22
C ASN A 321 6.68 -19.40 4.72
N ASP A 322 7.29 -18.61 5.61
CA ASP A 322 7.78 -17.26 5.32
C ASP A 322 8.69 -17.28 4.08
N GLN A 323 8.40 -16.37 3.16
CA GLN A 323 9.29 -16.03 2.08
C GLN A 323 10.45 -15.20 2.66
N VAL A 324 11.68 -15.56 2.29
CA VAL A 324 12.88 -14.89 2.79
C VAL A 324 13.39 -13.95 1.71
N ILE A 325 13.48 -12.65 1.99
CA ILE A 325 14.21 -11.68 1.18
C ILE A 325 15.70 -11.93 1.42
N ASP A 326 16.47 -12.13 0.34
CA ASP A 326 17.93 -12.24 0.43
C ASP A 326 18.50 -10.99 1.14
N PRO A 327 19.30 -11.14 2.21
CA PRO A 327 19.96 -10.01 2.86
C PRO A 327 20.76 -9.10 1.92
N GLN A 328 21.28 -9.64 0.81
CA GLN A 328 21.99 -8.88 -0.22
C GLN A 328 21.06 -7.96 -1.02
N HIS A 329 19.74 -8.21 -1.01
CA HIS A 329 18.72 -7.38 -1.65
C HIS A 329 18.03 -6.44 -0.66
N LYS A 330 18.63 -6.23 0.52
CA LYS A 330 18.23 -5.16 1.43
C LYS A 330 18.32 -3.82 0.71
N SER A 331 17.26 -3.02 0.83
CA SER A 331 17.21 -1.70 0.26
C SER A 331 17.74 -0.66 1.25
N TYR A 332 18.89 -0.06 0.95
CA TYR A 332 19.46 1.02 1.77
C TYR A 332 18.61 2.29 1.70
N VAL A 333 17.97 2.57 0.55
CA VAL A 333 17.05 3.71 0.39
C VAL A 333 15.83 3.57 1.29
N LEU A 334 15.17 2.41 1.29
CA LEU A 334 14.00 2.17 2.15
C LEU A 334 14.38 2.12 3.63
N THR A 335 15.55 1.56 3.94
CA THR A 335 16.10 1.54 5.32
C THR A 335 16.36 2.96 5.82
N TRP A 336 16.97 3.82 5.00
CA TRP A 336 17.19 5.22 5.36
C TRP A 336 15.89 5.94 5.70
N LEU A 337 14.84 5.80 4.86
CA LEU A 337 13.56 6.44 5.12
C LEU A 337 12.90 5.89 6.40
N TRP A 338 12.98 4.57 6.60
CA TRP A 338 12.46 3.92 7.81
C TRP A 338 13.15 4.44 9.07
N ASP A 339 14.48 4.53 9.07
CA ASP A 339 15.23 5.00 10.23
C ASP A 339 14.97 6.48 10.53
N LYS A 340 14.82 7.32 9.49
CA LYS A 340 14.42 8.74 9.66
C LYS A 340 13.00 8.85 10.23
N ALA A 341 12.04 8.10 9.70
CA ALA A 341 10.66 8.11 10.18
C ALA A 341 10.57 7.57 11.62
N LYS A 342 11.25 6.47 11.92
CA LYS A 342 11.35 5.87 13.25
C LYS A 342 11.88 6.87 14.29
N ALA A 343 12.92 7.64 13.94
CA ALA A 343 13.51 8.63 14.84
C ALA A 343 12.52 9.74 15.28
N GLU A 344 11.47 10.01 14.50
CA GLU A 344 10.44 11.02 14.82
C GLU A 344 9.51 10.60 15.98
N TRP A 345 9.55 9.33 16.38
CA TRP A 345 8.71 8.76 17.44
C TRP A 345 9.46 8.54 18.78
N THR A 346 10.71 8.99 18.85
CA THR A 346 11.54 8.95 20.06
C THR A 346 11.10 9.91 21.15
#